data_AF-A0A077FFJ8-F1
#
_entry.id   AF-A0A077FFJ8-F1
#
_cell.length_a   1.000
_cell.length_b   1.000
_cell.length_c   1.000
_cell.angle_alpha   90.00
_cell.angle_beta   90.00
_cell.angle_gamma   90.00
#
_symmetry.space_group_name_H-M   'P 1'
#
loop_
_entity.id
_entity.type
_entity.pdbx_description
1 polymer ?
#
loop_
_entity_poly.entity_id
_entity_poly.type
_entity_poly.pdbx_seq_one_letter_code
_entity_poly.pdbx_strand_id
1 'polypeptide(L)' 'MQRLNLELDAQLFELLERSAQANNLSLEEECLRRLGGGVRHSRYVQALVAELRADEKQRRDSEQVA' A
#
# COMPACT_ATOMS: atom_id res chain seq x y z
N MET A 1 -7.62 17.54 7.93
CA MET A 1 -7.63 16.10 8.32
C MET A 1 -9.08 15.66 8.48
N GLN A 2 -9.52 14.65 7.72
CA GLN A 2 -10.85 14.06 7.88
C GLN A 2 -10.72 12.85 8.81
N ARG A 3 -11.52 12.78 9.87
CA ARG A 3 -11.57 11.65 10.79
C ARG A 3 -12.80 10.80 10.48
N LEU A 4 -12.58 9.51 10.27
CA LEU A 4 -13.63 8.51 10.08
C LEU A 4 -13.70 7.67 11.36
N ASN A 5 -14.90 7.50 11.93
CA ASN A 5 -15.12 6.55 13.02
C ASN A 5 -15.81 5.31 12.42
N LEU A 6 -15.26 4.14 12.70
CA LEU A 6 -15.81 2.85 12.26
C LEU A 6 -16.36 2.12 13.48
N GLU A 7 -17.64 1.76 13.43
CA GLU A 7 -18.22 0.82 14.38
C GLU A 7 -17.98 -0.60 13.85
N LEU A 8 -17.27 -1.41 14.62
CA LEU A 8 -16.88 -2.77 14.26
C LEU A 8 -17.29 -3.70 15.40
N ASP A 9 -17.71 -4.91 15.06
CA ASP A 9 -17.76 -5.97 16.06
C ASP A 9 -16.34 -6.43 16.43
N ALA A 10 -16.22 -7.08 17.60
CA ALA A 10 -14.93 -7.51 18.12
C ALA A 10 -14.21 -8.52 17.21
N GLN A 11 -14.94 -9.39 16.52
CA GLN A 11 -14.34 -10.39 15.63
C GLN A 11 -13.76 -9.72 14.39
N LEU A 12 -14.48 -8.76 13.80
CA LEU A 12 -14.00 -7.99 12.66
C LEU A 12 -12.77 -7.15 13.03
N PHE A 13 -12.77 -6.54 14.21
CA PHE A 13 -11.61 -5.81 14.72
C PHE A 13 -10.37 -6.71 14.82
N GLU A 14 -10.48 -7.88 15.45
CA GLU A 14 -9.35 -8.84 15.55
C GLU A 14 -8.85 -9.29 14.17
N LEU A 15 -9.76 -9.54 13.21
CA LEU A 15 -9.38 -9.94 11.86
C LEU A 15 -8.60 -8.84 11.14
N LEU A 16 -8.95 -7.57 11.35
CA LEU A 16 -8.24 -6.43 10.79
C LEU A 16 -6.85 -6.28 11.43
N GLU A 17 -6.74 -6.41 12.75
CA GLU A 17 -5.44 -6.35 13.44
C GLU A 17 -4.49 -7.46 12.97
N ARG A 18 -4.97 -8.71 12.88
CA ARG A 18 -4.17 -9.83 12.37
C ARG A 18 -3.74 -9.61 10.92
N SER A 19 -4.61 -9.06 10.08
CA SER A 19 -4.28 -8.75 8.69
C SER A 19 -3.23 -7.64 8.59
N ALA A 20 -3.39 -6.57 9.36
CA ALA A 20 -2.43 -5.47 9.43
C ALA A 20 -1.05 -6.01 9.83
N GLN A 21 -0.98 -6.83 10.89
CA GLN A 21 0.24 -7.47 11.36
C GLN A 21 0.87 -8.37 10.27
N ALA A 22 0.08 -9.22 9.61
CA ALA A 22 0.57 -10.10 8.54
C ALA A 22 1.12 -9.32 7.33
N ASN A 23 0.63 -8.11 7.08
CA ASN A 23 1.08 -7.25 5.98
C ASN A 23 2.15 -6.23 6.41
N ASN A 24 2.56 -6.20 7.70
CA ASN A 24 3.40 -5.16 8.31
C ASN A 24 2.85 -3.74 8.10
N LEU A 25 1.53 -3.58 8.26
CA LEU A 25 0.82 -2.31 8.20
C LEU A 25 0.28 -1.96 9.58
N SER A 26 0.01 -0.68 9.80
CA SER A 26 -0.86 -0.25 10.89
C SER A 26 -2.32 -0.63 10.61
N LEU A 27 -3.13 -0.66 11.68
CA LEU A 27 -4.57 -0.91 11.55
C LEU A 27 -5.24 0.14 10.64
N GLU A 28 -4.83 1.41 10.75
CA GLU A 28 -5.34 2.50 9.92
C GLU A 28 -5.04 2.26 8.43
N GLU A 29 -3.80 1.90 8.09
CA GLU A 29 -3.39 1.63 6.71
C GLU A 29 -4.14 0.43 6.11
N GLU A 30 -4.36 -0.64 6.89
CA GLU A 30 -5.13 -1.79 6.42
C GLU A 30 -6.61 -1.44 6.21
N CYS A 31 -7.20 -0.64 7.10
CA CYS A 31 -8.57 -0.12 6.92
C CYS A 31 -8.67 0.76 5.67
N LEU A 32 -7.75 1.71 5.47
CA LEU A 32 -7.70 2.56 4.28
C LEU A 32 -7.53 1.75 3.00
N ARG A 33 -6.64 0.75 3.00
CA ARG A 33 -6.41 -0.14 1.86
C ARG A 33 -7.67 -0.92 1.48
N ARG A 34 -8.43 -1.40 2.47
CA ARG A 34 -9.69 -2.12 2.24
C ARG A 34 -10.81 -1.20 1.78
N LEU A 35 -10.98 -0.04 2.43
CA LEU A 35 -11.95 0.98 2.03
C LEU A 35 -11.65 1.55 0.63
N GLY A 36 -10.38 1.61 0.25
CA GLY A 36 -9.92 2.00 -1.09
C GLY A 36 -10.07 0.91 -2.16
N GLY A 37 -10.79 -0.19 -1.90
CA GLY A 37 -11.10 -1.22 -2.90
C GLY A 37 -10.22 -2.47 -2.84
N GLY A 38 -9.44 -2.67 -1.77
CA GLY A 38 -8.83 -3.97 -1.46
C GLY A 38 -7.83 -4.48 -2.50
N VAL A 39 -7.20 -3.60 -3.27
CA VAL A 39 -6.22 -4.01 -4.28
C VAL A 39 -4.98 -4.53 -3.55
N ARG A 40 -4.88 -5.86 -3.44
CA ARG A 40 -3.65 -6.51 -3.02
C ARG A 40 -2.65 -6.38 -4.16
N HIS A 41 -1.86 -5.31 -4.13
CA HIS A 41 -0.71 -5.19 -5.01
C HIS A 41 0.30 -6.28 -4.63
N SER A 42 0.58 -7.17 -5.57
CA SER A 42 1.60 -8.21 -5.40
C SER A 42 2.94 -7.55 -5.09
N ARG A 43 3.60 -7.93 -3.99
CA ARG A 43 4.92 -7.40 -3.60
C ARG A 43 5.95 -7.55 -4.71
N TYR A 44 5.92 -8.69 -5.41
CA TYR A 44 6.79 -8.95 -6.56
C TYR A 44 6.53 -7.94 -7.69
N VAL A 45 5.27 -7.70 -8.03
CA VAL A 45 4.89 -6.72 -9.06
C VAL A 45 5.26 -5.30 -8.64
N GLN A 46 5.12 -4.95 -7.36
CA GLN A 46 5.54 -3.64 -6.86
C GLN A 46 7.05 -3.43 -6.95
N ALA A 47 7.85 -4.44 -6.61
CA ALA A 47 9.30 -4.39 -6.74
C ALA A 47 9.71 -4.20 -8.22
N LEU A 48 9.14 -5.01 -9.11
CA LEU A 48 9.39 -4.89 -10.55
C LEU A 48 8.99 -3.51 -11.10
N VAL A 49 7.82 -2.99 -10.71
CA VAL A 49 7.39 -1.64 -11.12
C VAL A 49 8.32 -0.55 -10.58
N ALA A 50 8.86 -0.70 -9.37
CA ALA A 50 9.81 0.25 -8.81
C ALA A 50 11.15 0.24 -9.58
N GLU A 51 11.66 -0.94 -9.94
CA GLU A 51 12.84 -1.10 -10.78
C GLU A 51 12.65 -0.42 -12.14
N LEU A 52 11.55 -0.71 -12.84
CA LEU A 52 11.25 -0.11 -14.14
C LEU A 52 11.14 1.43 -14.08
N ARG A 53 10.56 1.97 -13.00
CA ARG A 53 10.47 3.42 -12.79
C ARG A 53 11.84 4.05 -12.53
N ALA A 54 12.72 3.34 -11.82
CA ALA A 54 14.08 3.79 -11.58
C ALA A 54 14.89 3.82 -12.89
N ASP A 55 14.76 2.78 -13.71
CA ASP A 55 15.39 2.70 -15.03
C ASP A 55 14.90 3.81 -15.97
N GLU A 56 13.58 4.06 -16.03
CA GLU A 56 13.04 5.15 -16.84
C GLU A 56 13.56 6.52 -16.35
N LYS A 57 13.64 6.73 -15.04
CA LYS A 57 14.20 7.96 -14.47
C LYS A 57 15.66 8.15 -14.89
N GLN A 58 16.49 7.11 -14.79
CA GLN A 58 17.89 7.18 -15.19
C GLN A 58 18.05 7.53 -16.69
N ARG A 59 17.20 6.98 -17.56
CA ARG A 59 17.20 7.31 -18.99
C ARG A 59 16.84 8.77 -19.23
N ARG A 60 15.79 9.28 -18.56
CA ARG A 60 15.36 10.69 -18.66
C ARG A 60 16.44 11.65 -18.20
N ASP A 61 17.12 11.32 -17.10
CA ASP A 61 18.21 12.14 -16.56
C ASP A 61 19.42 12.15 -17.51
N SER A 62 19.71 11.01 -18.15
CA SER A 62 20.80 10.90 -19.14
C SER A 62 20.50 11.68 -20.43
N GLU A 63 19.22 11.75 -20.84
CA GLU A 63 18.77 12.52 -22.00
C GLU A 63 18.71 14.03 -21.75
N GLN A 64 18.63 14.48 -20.49
CA GLN A 64 18.64 15.91 -20.13
C GLN A 64 20.04 16.49 -19.93
N VAL A 65 21.05 15.64 -19.75
CA VAL A 65 22.45 16.04 -19.52
C VAL A 65 23.30 15.97 -20.80
N ALA A 66 22.76 15.42 -21.89
CA ALA A 66 23.35 15.41 -23.23
C ALA A 66 22.87 16.59 -24.08
#